data_AF-A0AAQ1GGD9-F1
#
_entry.id   AF-A0AAQ1GGD9-F1
#
_cell.length_a   1.000
_cell.length_b   1.000
_cell.length_c   1.000
_cell.angle_alpha   90.00
_cell.angle_beta   90.00
_cell.angle_gamma   90.00
#
_symmetry.space_group_name_H-M   'P 1'
#
loop_
_entity.id
_entity.type
_entity.pdbx_description
1 polymer ?
#
loop_
_entity_poly.entity_id
_entity_poly.type
_entity_poly.pdbx_seq_one_letter_code
_entity_poly.pdbx_strand_id
1 'polypeptide(L)'
;MAFRKLLTGWAVTGTACVLSVALSNAHAASLADATSALSATPSPSSTTAQHANTGGPLGNAKVARLALDDAYLPVVHADMNAQIIQIPVVDEPGVTLETTVYRPEGPGPFPMVVFNHGKIQGDPRLQARSDPMSFAREFVRRGYVVVAPNRRGFAGSGGTYEQDGCDVASNGMGQASDVATAVDYMSKQPFVDANHIVVAGTSHGGLATMAYGTEAAKGVRALINFSGGLRQDACTGWQGNLTQAFGDYGGKARVASLWLYGDNDSVWSPDLVTKMFAAFRTAQASENGSVASAKLIDFGAYKNDAHRLVGDRDGVQVWWPKVESFLAEQGMPTSVQYRVATAAAPQASGYASIDAVGAVPFLDQAGRDGYRNFLKQYPSRAFAVSDSGAWSWAEGGDNPMAVAVANCQQHSSDPCRLYAVNGNVVWANDTAATAQNDSGDAHAVAANATDNAAEPSHSLASR
;
A
#
# COMPACT_ATOMS: atom_id res chain seq x y z
N MET A 1 -11.23 -59.40 -16.17
CA MET A 1 -10.04 -60.21 -15.86
C MET A 1 -9.37 -59.59 -14.65
N ALA A 2 -8.97 -60.38 -13.65
CA ALA A 2 -8.29 -59.91 -12.45
C ALA A 2 -7.19 -60.91 -12.08
N PHE A 3 -6.04 -60.46 -11.57
CA PHE A 3 -5.25 -61.22 -10.59
C PHE A 3 -4.18 -60.35 -9.89
N ARG A 4 -4.02 -60.57 -8.58
CA ARG A 4 -2.91 -60.08 -7.74
C ARG A 4 -1.69 -61.03 -7.80
N LYS A 5 -0.49 -60.52 -7.54
CA LYS A 5 0.67 -61.13 -6.81
C LYS A 5 1.72 -60.01 -6.66
N LEU A 6 2.34 -59.65 -5.53
CA LEU A 6 2.78 -60.27 -4.27
C LEU A 6 4.01 -61.22 -4.36
N LEU A 7 5.14 -60.66 -3.91
CA LEU A 7 6.22 -61.20 -3.05
C LEU A 7 7.02 -62.46 -3.43
N THR A 8 8.35 -62.28 -3.47
CA THR A 8 9.41 -62.84 -2.57
C THR A 8 10.69 -61.99 -2.82
N GLY A 9 11.60 -61.67 -1.87
CA GLY A 9 12.30 -62.46 -0.84
C GLY A 9 13.78 -62.57 -1.29
N TRP A 10 14.82 -62.15 -0.55
CA TRP A 10 15.34 -62.76 0.69
C TRP A 10 16.12 -61.73 1.57
N ALA A 11 16.28 -62.03 2.86
CA ALA A 11 17.05 -61.25 3.85
C ALA A 11 18.56 -61.67 3.90
N VAL A 12 19.45 -61.09 4.73
CA VAL A 12 19.66 -61.51 6.13
C VAL A 12 20.66 -60.60 6.90
N THR A 13 20.18 -60.04 8.02
CA THR A 13 20.83 -59.72 9.34
C THR A 13 22.02 -58.75 9.53
N GLY A 14 21.93 -57.98 10.62
CA GLY A 14 23.04 -57.24 11.26
C GLY A 14 22.57 -56.42 12.49
N THR A 15 22.42 -57.06 13.66
CA THR A 15 21.79 -56.48 14.86
C THR A 15 22.80 -55.90 15.85
N ALA A 16 22.56 -54.71 16.41
CA ALA A 16 23.15 -54.29 17.69
C ALA A 16 22.27 -53.29 18.47
N CYS A 17 21.99 -53.65 19.74
CA CYS A 17 21.40 -52.83 20.81
C CYS A 17 22.28 -53.09 22.07
N VAL A 18 22.33 -52.31 23.15
CA VAL A 18 21.42 -51.31 23.75
C VAL A 18 22.26 -50.09 24.22
N LEU A 19 21.79 -49.01 24.86
CA LEU A 19 21.04 -48.91 26.13
C LEU A 19 20.40 -47.52 26.28
N SER A 20 19.16 -47.48 26.78
CA SER A 20 18.55 -46.28 27.36
C SER A 20 18.60 -46.36 28.88
N VAL A 21 18.73 -45.22 29.56
CA VAL A 21 18.38 -45.10 30.99
C VAL A 21 17.32 -44.01 31.11
N ALA A 22 16.16 -44.40 31.66
CA ALA A 22 15.10 -43.49 32.05
C ALA A 22 15.11 -43.32 33.57
N LEU A 23 14.87 -42.10 34.05
CA LEU A 23 14.44 -41.82 35.41
C LEU A 23 13.29 -40.80 35.35
N SER A 24 12.34 -40.95 36.26
CA SER A 24 10.96 -40.47 36.06
C SER A 24 10.52 -39.42 37.08
N ASN A 25 9.41 -38.76 36.75
CA ASN A 25 8.38 -38.16 37.62
C ASN A 25 8.55 -36.74 38.19
N ALA A 26 7.61 -35.90 37.73
CA ALA A 26 6.74 -34.98 38.49
C ALA A 26 7.39 -33.79 39.22
N HIS A 27 6.95 -32.54 38.99
CA HIS A 27 5.55 -32.10 39.13
C HIS A 27 5.21 -30.90 38.22
N ALA A 28 3.93 -30.78 37.84
CA ALA A 28 3.38 -29.55 37.30
C ALA A 28 2.96 -28.60 38.43
N ALA A 29 3.28 -27.32 38.32
CA ALA A 29 2.71 -26.25 39.14
C ALA A 29 2.60 -24.97 38.31
N SER A 30 1.36 -24.58 37.98
CA SER A 30 1.06 -23.24 37.50
C SER A 30 0.90 -22.31 38.70
N LEU A 31 1.44 -21.10 38.64
CA LEU A 31 1.06 -20.02 39.55
C LEU A 31 0.86 -18.72 38.77
N ALA A 32 -0.41 -18.45 38.46
CA ALA A 32 -0.91 -17.09 38.35
C ALA A 32 -1.39 -16.61 39.73
N ASP A 33 -1.52 -15.29 39.86
CA ASP A 33 -2.18 -14.54 40.94
C ASP A 33 -1.72 -14.73 42.40
N ALA A 34 -1.03 -13.68 42.88
CA ALA A 34 -1.22 -13.18 44.24
C ALA A 34 -1.20 -11.64 44.21
N THR A 35 -2.39 -11.02 44.19
CA THR A 35 -2.56 -9.58 44.37
C THR A 35 -2.18 -9.16 45.80
N SER A 36 -1.40 -8.09 45.96
CA SER A 36 -1.30 -7.35 47.22
C SER A 36 -0.91 -5.91 46.92
N ALA A 37 -1.90 -5.01 46.99
CA ALA A 37 -1.67 -3.58 46.87
C ALA A 37 -1.17 -3.00 48.20
N LEU A 38 -0.24 -2.05 48.14
CA LEU A 38 -0.06 -1.01 49.17
C LEU A 38 0.60 0.21 48.53
N SER A 39 0.20 1.40 49.00
CA SER A 39 0.29 2.65 48.23
C SER A 39 1.44 3.56 48.64
N ALA A 40 1.70 4.55 47.76
CA ALA A 40 2.06 5.94 48.06
C ALA A 40 3.48 6.45 47.72
N THR A 41 3.51 7.20 46.60
CA THR A 41 4.21 8.49 46.36
C THR A 41 5.74 8.63 46.53
N PRO A 42 6.47 9.12 45.50
CA PRO A 42 7.90 9.40 45.57
C PRO A 42 8.24 10.85 45.98
N SER A 43 9.44 11.04 46.54
CA SER A 43 10.13 12.34 46.61
C SER A 43 11.46 12.27 45.82
N PRO A 44 11.90 13.34 45.12
CA PRO A 44 13.01 13.27 44.17
C PRO A 44 14.33 13.88 44.66
N SER A 45 15.46 13.43 44.08
CA SER A 45 16.72 14.20 43.91
C SER A 45 17.64 13.43 42.95
N SER A 46 17.83 13.92 41.71
CA SER A 46 19.06 14.58 41.21
C SER A 46 20.18 13.59 40.78
N THR A 47 20.87 13.72 39.64
CA THR A 47 21.29 14.93 38.91
C THR A 47 21.43 14.72 37.39
N THR A 48 21.10 15.74 36.60
CA THR A 48 21.71 15.99 35.28
C THR A 48 22.10 17.48 35.20
N ALA A 49 23.16 17.79 34.44
CA ALA A 49 23.86 19.07 34.54
C ALA A 49 23.06 20.28 34.00
N GLN A 50 23.23 21.43 34.66
CA GLN A 50 22.63 22.70 34.26
C GLN A 50 23.47 23.39 33.17
N HIS A 51 22.83 23.81 32.07
CA HIS A 51 23.25 24.99 31.34
C HIS A 51 22.39 26.17 31.80
N ALA A 52 23.01 27.14 32.46
CA ALA A 52 22.32 28.34 32.92
C ALA A 52 22.04 29.28 31.74
N ASN A 53 20.77 29.45 31.37
CA ASN A 53 20.34 30.50 30.46
C ASN A 53 19.70 31.63 31.30
N THR A 54 20.34 32.79 31.35
CA THR A 54 19.90 33.92 32.17
C THR A 54 18.67 34.59 31.57
N GLY A 55 17.52 34.40 32.22
CA GLY A 55 16.23 34.84 31.71
C GLY A 55 16.08 36.37 31.62
N GLY A 56 16.11 36.90 30.40
CA GLY A 56 15.42 38.15 30.08
C GLY A 56 13.88 37.99 30.17
N PRO A 57 13.10 39.07 30.00
CA PRO A 57 11.64 39.06 30.21
C PRO A 57 10.85 38.07 29.32
N LEU A 58 11.47 37.51 28.27
CA LEU A 58 10.89 36.46 27.43
C LEU A 58 11.09 35.04 27.98
N GLY A 59 12.01 34.80 28.91
CA GLY A 59 12.32 33.47 29.45
C GLY A 59 11.21 32.86 30.33
N ASN A 60 10.29 33.69 30.81
CA ASN A 60 9.11 33.27 31.60
C ASN A 60 7.80 33.31 30.80
N ALA A 61 7.87 33.59 29.49
CA ALA A 61 6.68 33.57 28.64
C ALA A 61 6.20 32.12 28.46
N LYS A 62 5.12 31.75 29.17
CA LYS A 62 4.32 30.55 28.85
C LYS A 62 3.56 30.78 27.55
N VAL A 63 4.29 30.81 26.44
CA VAL A 63 3.70 30.71 25.10
C VAL A 63 3.12 29.31 25.01
N ALA A 64 1.79 29.21 25.05
CA ALA A 64 1.14 27.98 24.61
C ALA A 64 1.65 27.69 23.20
N ARG A 65 2.17 26.49 22.94
CA ARG A 65 2.40 26.08 21.55
C ARG A 65 1.05 26.16 20.88
N LEU A 66 0.88 27.15 20.00
CA LEU A 66 -0.17 27.15 19.01
C LEU A 66 0.05 25.86 18.23
N ALA A 67 -0.78 24.85 18.50
CA ALA A 67 -1.10 23.86 17.51
C ALA A 67 -1.85 24.65 16.42
N LEU A 68 -1.08 25.26 15.53
CA LEU A 68 -1.59 25.71 14.25
C LEU A 68 -2.19 24.47 13.61
N ASP A 69 -3.50 24.49 13.48
CA ASP A 69 -4.19 23.54 12.65
C ASP A 69 -3.68 23.66 11.21
N ASP A 70 -3.71 22.56 10.47
CA ASP A 70 -3.27 22.51 9.06
C ASP A 70 -4.04 23.51 8.17
N ALA A 71 -5.07 24.19 8.69
CA ALA A 71 -5.86 25.25 8.06
C ALA A 71 -5.03 26.37 7.40
N TYR A 72 -3.82 26.65 7.89
CA TYR A 72 -2.90 27.64 7.31
C TYR A 72 -2.00 27.07 6.20
N LEU A 73 -1.92 25.75 6.04
CA LEU A 73 -1.10 25.14 4.99
C LEU A 73 -1.73 25.35 3.60
N PRO A 74 -0.90 25.56 2.56
CA PRO A 74 -1.35 25.64 1.17
C PRO A 74 -2.15 24.40 0.78
N VAL A 75 -3.20 24.62 -0.02
CA VAL A 75 -4.07 23.57 -0.51
C VAL A 75 -3.57 23.11 -1.88
N VAL A 76 -3.39 21.80 -2.02
CA VAL A 76 -3.13 21.11 -3.29
C VAL A 76 -4.45 20.49 -3.75
N HIS A 77 -4.72 20.53 -5.07
CA HIS A 77 -5.91 19.93 -5.67
C HIS A 77 -5.99 18.40 -5.43
N ALA A 78 -7.18 17.81 -5.55
CA ALA A 78 -7.41 16.41 -5.16
C ALA A 78 -6.71 15.38 -6.08
N ASP A 79 -6.49 15.77 -7.33
CA ASP A 79 -5.66 15.11 -8.34
C ASP A 79 -4.16 15.33 -8.15
N MET A 80 -3.76 16.19 -7.20
CA MET A 80 -2.36 16.49 -6.85
C MET A 80 -1.51 16.94 -8.04
N ASN A 81 -2.10 17.75 -8.92
CA ASN A 81 -1.47 18.23 -10.15
C ASN A 81 -0.91 17.07 -11.01
N ALA A 82 -1.66 15.96 -11.07
CA ALA A 82 -1.27 14.76 -11.82
C ALA A 82 -0.98 15.09 -13.27
N GLN A 83 0.16 14.59 -13.76
CA GLN A 83 0.56 14.66 -15.16
C GLN A 83 0.95 13.27 -15.65
N ILE A 84 0.51 12.93 -16.87
CA ILE A 84 0.97 11.75 -17.57
C ILE A 84 2.08 12.19 -18.51
N ILE A 85 3.27 11.64 -18.35
CA ILE A 85 4.43 11.92 -19.21
C ILE A 85 4.96 10.62 -19.81
N GLN A 86 5.72 10.76 -20.89
CA GLN A 86 6.39 9.65 -21.57
C GLN A 86 7.90 9.79 -21.36
N ILE A 87 8.49 8.92 -20.53
CA ILE A 87 9.93 8.94 -20.23
C ILE A 87 10.66 8.07 -21.27
N PRO A 88 11.60 8.61 -22.07
CA PRO A 88 12.32 7.80 -23.05
C PRO A 88 13.29 6.82 -22.39
N VAL A 89 13.27 5.56 -22.84
CA VAL A 89 14.28 4.56 -22.48
C VAL A 89 15.52 4.81 -23.32
N VAL A 90 16.64 5.18 -22.66
CA VAL A 90 17.85 5.67 -23.33
C VAL A 90 18.47 4.62 -24.26
N ASP A 91 18.50 3.36 -23.82
CA ASP A 91 19.14 2.25 -24.53
C ASP A 91 18.21 1.55 -25.54
N GLU A 92 16.95 1.99 -25.67
CA GLU A 92 15.95 1.39 -26.57
C GLU A 92 15.19 2.48 -27.36
N PRO A 93 15.78 3.01 -28.45
CA PRO A 93 15.22 4.15 -29.19
C PRO A 93 13.79 3.89 -29.69
N GLY A 94 12.89 4.81 -29.34
CA GLY A 94 11.46 4.73 -29.68
C GLY A 94 10.60 4.08 -28.60
N VAL A 95 11.18 3.55 -27.53
CA VAL A 95 10.44 3.06 -26.35
C VAL A 95 10.36 4.14 -25.28
N THR A 96 9.15 4.30 -24.72
CA THR A 96 8.86 5.23 -23.63
C THR A 96 8.11 4.53 -22.50
N LEU A 97 8.32 5.00 -21.27
CA LEU A 97 7.60 4.60 -20.08
C LEU A 97 6.48 5.61 -19.81
N GLU A 98 5.23 5.19 -19.92
CA GLU A 98 4.08 5.98 -19.48
C GLU A 98 4.16 6.15 -17.95
N THR A 99 4.29 7.39 -17.50
CA THR A 99 4.60 7.70 -16.11
C THR A 99 3.63 8.74 -15.55
N THR A 100 2.99 8.39 -14.43
CA THR A 100 2.17 9.32 -13.66
C THR A 100 3.05 10.11 -12.71
N VAL A 101 2.94 11.45 -12.72
CA VAL A 101 3.68 12.33 -11.82
C VAL A 101 2.72 13.22 -11.06
N TYR A 102 2.72 13.14 -9.73
CA TYR A 102 1.97 14.04 -8.85
C TYR A 102 2.93 15.02 -8.18
N ARG A 103 2.49 16.28 -8.01
CA ARG A 103 3.37 17.37 -7.54
C ARG A 103 2.67 18.30 -6.54
N PRO A 104 3.34 18.68 -5.44
CA PRO A 104 2.87 19.75 -4.57
C PRO A 104 2.92 21.10 -5.29
N GLU A 105 2.28 22.13 -4.72
CA GLU A 105 2.38 23.49 -5.24
C GLU A 105 3.78 24.09 -5.07
N GLY A 106 4.19 24.93 -6.02
CA GLY A 106 5.42 25.72 -5.93
C GLY A 106 6.58 25.23 -6.82
N PRO A 107 7.75 25.91 -6.74
CA PRO A 107 8.85 25.73 -7.70
C PRO A 107 9.78 24.54 -7.40
N GLY A 108 9.71 23.97 -6.19
CA GLY A 108 10.71 23.01 -5.71
C GLY A 108 12.06 23.67 -5.36
N PRO A 109 13.18 22.91 -5.35
CA PRO A 109 13.24 21.48 -5.62
C PRO A 109 12.58 20.65 -4.50
N PHE A 110 11.89 19.59 -4.89
CA PHE A 110 11.14 18.70 -4.00
C PHE A 110 11.85 17.35 -3.87
N PRO A 111 11.88 16.72 -2.67
CA PRO A 111 12.27 15.32 -2.55
C PRO A 111 11.37 14.44 -3.45
N MET A 112 11.91 13.33 -3.93
CA MET A 112 11.20 12.43 -4.85
C MET A 112 10.88 11.10 -4.17
N VAL A 113 9.70 10.57 -4.44
CA VAL A 113 9.40 9.14 -4.22
C VAL A 113 8.95 8.50 -5.52
N VAL A 114 9.60 7.39 -5.89
CA VAL A 114 9.14 6.53 -6.98
C VAL A 114 8.24 5.44 -6.40
N PHE A 115 7.09 5.17 -7.02
CA PHE A 115 6.20 4.07 -6.65
C PHE A 115 6.08 3.05 -7.78
N ASN A 116 6.59 1.85 -7.54
CA ASN A 116 6.58 0.75 -8.49
C ASN A 116 5.34 -0.13 -8.29
N HIS A 117 4.49 -0.18 -9.31
CA HIS A 117 3.24 -0.95 -9.33
C HIS A 117 3.46 -2.47 -9.23
N GLY A 118 2.46 -3.19 -8.73
CA GLY A 118 2.39 -4.66 -8.82
C GLY A 118 2.02 -5.14 -10.23
N LYS A 119 1.62 -6.41 -10.36
CA LYS A 119 0.92 -6.91 -11.55
C LYS A 119 -0.08 -7.99 -11.16
N ILE A 120 -1.13 -8.15 -11.96
CA ILE A 120 -2.01 -9.31 -11.93
C ILE A 120 -1.69 -10.28 -13.06
N GLN A 121 -2.35 -11.44 -13.06
CA GLN A 121 -2.29 -12.40 -14.17
C GLN A 121 -3.03 -11.85 -15.40
N GLY A 122 -2.53 -12.15 -16.59
CA GLY A 122 -3.04 -11.63 -17.87
C GLY A 122 -1.97 -10.91 -18.67
N ASP A 123 -2.39 -10.20 -19.73
CA ASP A 123 -1.51 -9.37 -20.56
C ASP A 123 -1.17 -8.05 -19.82
N PRO A 124 0.12 -7.75 -19.57
CA PRO A 124 0.55 -6.49 -18.97
C PRO A 124 0.10 -5.22 -19.71
N ARG A 125 -0.09 -5.27 -21.04
CA ARG A 125 -0.58 -4.10 -21.82
C ARG A 125 -2.05 -3.79 -21.60
N LEU A 126 -2.83 -4.75 -21.12
CA LEU A 126 -4.26 -4.58 -20.82
C LEU A 126 -4.53 -4.25 -19.35
N GLN A 127 -3.48 -4.15 -18.52
CA GLN A 127 -3.59 -3.71 -17.13
C GLN A 127 -3.59 -2.19 -17.04
N ALA A 128 -4.26 -1.65 -16.02
CA ALA A 128 -4.40 -0.21 -15.83
C ALA A 128 -3.05 0.48 -15.57
N ARG A 129 -2.91 1.70 -16.09
CA ARG A 129 -1.79 2.62 -15.79
C ARG A 129 -1.70 2.84 -14.27
N SER A 130 -0.49 2.75 -13.70
CA SER A 130 -0.25 2.99 -12.28
C SER A 130 -0.74 4.38 -11.83
N ASP A 131 -1.70 4.38 -10.92
CA ASP A 131 -2.34 5.59 -10.35
C ASP A 131 -2.45 5.47 -8.81
N PRO A 132 -1.33 5.45 -8.06
CA PRO A 132 -1.28 5.07 -6.64
C PRO A 132 -1.78 6.19 -5.70
N MET A 133 -3.04 6.61 -5.88
CA MET A 133 -3.59 7.84 -5.35
C MET A 133 -3.47 7.98 -3.82
N SER A 134 -3.80 6.92 -3.06
CA SER A 134 -3.70 6.89 -1.59
C SER A 134 -2.27 7.10 -1.09
N PHE A 135 -1.29 6.48 -1.75
CA PHE A 135 0.14 6.61 -1.44
C PHE A 135 0.65 8.00 -1.84
N ALA A 136 0.32 8.44 -3.06
CA ALA A 136 0.73 9.73 -3.58
C ALA A 136 0.26 10.88 -2.68
N ARG A 137 -0.97 10.78 -2.15
CA ARG A 137 -1.56 11.72 -1.20
C ARG A 137 -0.70 11.97 0.02
N GLU A 138 -0.21 10.91 0.66
CA GLU A 138 0.51 11.04 1.92
C GLU A 138 1.93 11.62 1.73
N PHE A 139 2.54 11.38 0.56
CA PHE A 139 3.83 11.96 0.18
C PHE A 139 3.72 13.40 -0.36
N VAL A 140 2.74 13.72 -1.21
CA VAL A 140 2.50 15.11 -1.70
C VAL A 140 2.16 16.04 -0.53
N ARG A 141 1.40 15.58 0.47
CA ARG A 141 1.17 16.33 1.74
C ARG A 141 2.45 16.74 2.46
N ARG A 142 3.58 16.06 2.21
CA ARG A 142 4.91 16.32 2.79
C ARG A 142 5.89 16.97 1.82
N GLY A 143 5.38 17.46 0.70
CA GLY A 143 6.15 18.18 -0.31
C GLY A 143 6.99 17.28 -1.23
N TYR A 144 6.61 16.01 -1.40
CA TYR A 144 7.28 15.13 -2.35
C TYR A 144 6.66 15.19 -3.74
N VAL A 145 7.51 15.15 -4.77
CA VAL A 145 7.10 14.69 -6.10
C VAL A 145 6.96 13.17 -6.05
N VAL A 146 5.83 12.66 -6.52
CA VAL A 146 5.54 11.23 -6.59
C VAL A 146 5.56 10.80 -8.05
N VAL A 147 6.35 9.78 -8.37
CA VAL A 147 6.57 9.28 -9.74
C VAL A 147 6.16 7.81 -9.80
N ALA A 148 5.15 7.47 -10.59
CA ALA A 148 4.67 6.11 -10.77
C ALA A 148 4.85 5.69 -12.25
N PRO A 149 6.02 5.13 -12.61
CA PRO A 149 6.29 4.67 -13.98
C PRO A 149 5.63 3.31 -14.24
N ASN A 150 5.04 3.15 -15.41
CA ASN A 150 4.66 1.84 -15.93
C ASN A 150 5.88 1.24 -16.64
N ARG A 151 6.30 0.07 -16.22
CA ARG A 151 7.49 -0.63 -16.76
C ARG A 151 7.23 -1.06 -18.22
N ARG A 152 8.28 -1.34 -19.00
CA ARG A 152 8.21 -1.63 -20.44
C ARG A 152 7.15 -2.69 -20.74
N GLY A 153 6.31 -2.43 -21.74
CA GLY A 153 5.19 -3.28 -22.14
C GLY A 153 4.03 -3.38 -21.15
N PHE A 154 3.94 -2.50 -20.14
CA PHE A 154 2.80 -2.39 -19.23
C PHE A 154 1.95 -1.15 -19.56
N ALA A 155 0.61 -1.28 -19.55
CA ALA A 155 -0.32 -0.19 -19.89
C ALA A 155 0.10 0.56 -21.19
N GLY A 156 0.21 1.90 -21.17
CA GLY A 156 0.64 2.71 -22.30
C GLY A 156 2.15 2.75 -22.58
N SER A 157 2.97 1.98 -21.86
CA SER A 157 4.43 1.92 -22.08
C SER A 157 4.81 1.08 -23.31
N GLY A 158 5.78 1.58 -24.07
CA GLY A 158 6.38 0.85 -25.19
C GLY A 158 7.25 -0.33 -24.74
N GLY A 159 7.87 -1.02 -25.70
CA GLY A 159 8.74 -2.16 -25.43
C GLY A 159 7.98 -3.44 -25.07
N THR A 160 8.65 -4.38 -24.41
CA THR A 160 8.13 -5.71 -24.03
C THR A 160 8.26 -5.93 -22.53
N TYR A 161 7.23 -6.48 -21.89
CA TYR A 161 7.27 -6.78 -20.46
C TYR A 161 7.98 -8.11 -20.20
N GLU A 162 8.98 -8.11 -19.33
CA GLU A 162 9.63 -9.33 -18.88
C GLU A 162 8.71 -10.10 -17.91
N GLN A 163 7.93 -11.02 -18.47
CA GLN A 163 6.95 -11.83 -17.74
C GLN A 163 7.45 -13.22 -17.35
N ASP A 164 8.32 -13.80 -18.18
CA ASP A 164 8.60 -15.24 -18.22
C ASP A 164 9.99 -15.62 -17.69
N GLY A 165 10.17 -16.91 -17.42
CA GLY A 165 11.42 -17.50 -16.91
C GLY A 165 11.42 -17.69 -15.40
N CYS A 166 12.10 -18.73 -14.91
CA CYS A 166 12.12 -19.08 -13.49
C CYS A 166 13.23 -18.40 -12.67
N ASP A 167 14.01 -17.51 -13.31
CA ASP A 167 15.02 -16.70 -12.66
C ASP A 167 14.39 -15.38 -12.15
N VAL A 168 13.95 -15.43 -10.90
CA VAL A 168 13.33 -14.29 -10.21
C VAL A 168 14.31 -13.14 -9.98
N ALA A 169 15.62 -13.44 -9.87
CA ALA A 169 16.67 -12.44 -9.65
C ALA A 169 16.90 -11.61 -10.91
N SER A 170 17.07 -12.29 -12.06
CA SER A 170 17.20 -11.65 -13.37
C SER A 170 15.94 -10.84 -13.72
N ASN A 171 14.74 -11.40 -13.50
CA ASN A 171 13.50 -10.67 -13.74
C ASN A 171 13.38 -9.39 -12.90
N GLY A 172 13.73 -9.41 -11.61
CA GLY A 172 13.70 -8.20 -10.80
C GLY A 172 14.70 -7.14 -11.26
N MET A 173 15.87 -7.54 -11.76
CA MET A 173 16.87 -6.61 -12.33
C MET A 173 16.43 -5.98 -13.65
N GLY A 174 15.85 -6.75 -14.57
CA GLY A 174 15.32 -6.18 -15.82
C GLY A 174 14.21 -5.16 -15.54
N GLN A 175 13.32 -5.46 -14.59
CA GLN A 175 12.31 -4.52 -14.10
C GLN A 175 12.92 -3.30 -13.36
N ALA A 176 14.05 -3.47 -12.67
CA ALA A 176 14.78 -2.38 -12.01
C ALA A 176 15.41 -1.37 -13.00
N SER A 177 15.77 -1.81 -14.21
CA SER A 177 16.32 -0.91 -15.24
C SER A 177 15.35 0.20 -15.67
N ASP A 178 14.04 -0.08 -15.64
CA ASP A 178 13.00 0.92 -15.89
C ASP A 178 12.81 1.87 -14.71
N VAL A 179 12.98 1.37 -13.49
CA VAL A 179 13.00 2.20 -12.26
C VAL A 179 14.19 3.15 -12.31
N ALA A 180 15.38 2.67 -12.70
CA ALA A 180 16.57 3.48 -12.89
C ALA A 180 16.35 4.54 -13.98
N THR A 181 15.76 4.17 -15.11
CA THR A 181 15.40 5.10 -16.20
C THR A 181 14.48 6.23 -15.70
N ALA A 182 13.44 5.90 -14.94
CA ALA A 182 12.53 6.88 -14.37
C ALA A 182 13.22 7.80 -13.34
N VAL A 183 14.04 7.23 -12.43
CA VAL A 183 14.83 8.01 -11.46
C VAL A 183 15.79 8.96 -12.17
N ASP A 184 16.53 8.50 -13.16
CA ASP A 184 17.53 9.28 -13.88
C ASP A 184 16.92 10.38 -14.76
N TYR A 185 15.73 10.16 -15.31
CA TYR A 185 15.00 11.19 -16.04
C TYR A 185 14.41 12.24 -15.10
N MET A 186 13.81 11.82 -13.99
CA MET A 186 13.15 12.73 -13.05
C MET A 186 14.15 13.53 -12.21
N SER A 187 15.32 12.96 -11.89
CA SER A 187 16.43 13.65 -11.20
C SER A 187 17.04 14.81 -12.01
N LYS A 188 16.72 14.92 -13.31
CA LYS A 188 17.15 16.03 -14.18
C LYS A 188 16.13 17.17 -14.26
N GLN A 189 14.96 17.01 -13.67
CA GLN A 189 13.90 18.04 -13.70
C GLN A 189 14.22 19.14 -12.68
N PRO A 190 14.02 20.43 -13.01
CA PRO A 190 14.46 21.55 -12.16
C PRO A 190 13.71 21.64 -10.82
N PHE A 191 12.56 20.97 -10.70
CA PHE A 191 11.73 20.90 -9.50
C PHE A 191 11.99 19.65 -8.62
N VAL A 192 12.99 18.82 -8.94
CA VAL A 192 13.33 17.60 -8.18
C VAL A 192 14.67 17.76 -7.45
N ASP A 193 14.70 17.40 -6.18
CA ASP A 193 15.94 17.24 -5.42
C ASP A 193 16.51 15.83 -5.63
N ALA A 194 17.50 15.76 -6.53
CA ALA A 194 18.22 14.54 -6.87
C ALA A 194 19.05 13.93 -5.72
N ASN A 195 19.05 14.51 -4.50
CA ASN A 195 19.78 13.99 -3.33
C ASN A 195 18.88 13.40 -2.23
N HIS A 196 17.56 13.51 -2.38
CA HIS A 196 16.56 13.03 -1.41
C HIS A 196 15.51 12.21 -2.14
N ILE A 197 15.89 11.00 -2.53
CA ILE A 197 15.06 10.07 -3.30
C ILE A 197 14.68 8.86 -2.44
N VAL A 198 13.41 8.49 -2.48
CA VAL A 198 12.86 7.23 -1.97
C VAL A 198 12.42 6.39 -3.16
N VAL A 199 12.64 5.08 -3.12
CA VAL A 199 12.02 4.15 -4.07
C VAL A 199 11.15 3.17 -3.28
N ALA A 200 9.88 3.11 -3.62
CA ALA A 200 8.89 2.26 -3.00
C ALA A 200 8.23 1.38 -4.06
N GLY A 201 7.65 0.26 -3.63
CA GLY A 201 6.85 -0.56 -4.55
C GLY A 201 6.04 -1.62 -3.85
N THR A 202 5.04 -2.12 -4.55
CA THR A 202 4.14 -3.18 -4.08
C THR A 202 4.23 -4.44 -4.92
N SER A 203 4.14 -5.62 -4.31
CA SER A 203 4.10 -6.90 -5.05
C SER A 203 5.29 -7.05 -6.01
N HIS A 204 5.08 -7.26 -7.30
CA HIS A 204 6.18 -7.31 -8.29
C HIS A 204 7.01 -6.01 -8.34
N GLY A 205 6.40 -4.84 -8.08
CA GLY A 205 7.13 -3.58 -7.92
C GLY A 205 7.93 -3.49 -6.62
N GLY A 206 7.54 -4.22 -5.57
CA GLY A 206 8.33 -4.39 -4.34
C GLY A 206 9.60 -5.22 -4.60
N LEU A 207 9.50 -6.27 -5.42
CA LEU A 207 10.67 -7.01 -5.92
C LEU A 207 11.59 -6.09 -6.74
N ALA A 208 11.05 -5.35 -7.71
CA ALA A 208 11.83 -4.42 -8.54
C ALA A 208 12.50 -3.31 -7.71
N THR A 209 11.83 -2.83 -6.66
CA THR A 209 12.39 -1.85 -5.70
C THR A 209 13.61 -2.40 -4.97
N MET A 210 13.57 -3.66 -4.51
CA MET A 210 14.69 -4.28 -3.82
C MET A 210 15.83 -4.66 -4.78
N ALA A 211 15.52 -5.04 -6.03
CA ALA A 211 16.48 -5.27 -7.10
C ALA A 211 17.21 -3.97 -7.49
N TYR A 212 16.48 -2.88 -7.71
CA TYR A 212 17.03 -1.54 -7.94
C TYR A 212 17.94 -1.08 -6.80
N GLY A 213 17.64 -1.49 -5.56
CA GLY A 213 18.49 -1.27 -4.39
C GLY A 213 19.94 -1.78 -4.47
N THR A 214 20.25 -2.61 -5.48
CA THR A 214 21.60 -3.13 -5.76
C THR A 214 22.44 -2.20 -6.65
N GLU A 215 21.79 -1.30 -7.40
CA GLU A 215 22.40 -0.40 -8.39
C GLU A 215 21.93 1.07 -8.23
N ALA A 216 21.28 1.36 -7.10
CA ALA A 216 20.57 2.61 -6.86
C ALA A 216 21.44 3.88 -7.05
N ALA A 217 20.84 4.89 -7.66
CA ALA A 217 21.46 6.20 -7.84
C ALA A 217 21.87 6.83 -6.49
N LYS A 218 22.95 7.62 -6.49
CA LYS A 218 23.59 8.18 -5.27
C LYS A 218 22.66 9.00 -4.36
N GLY A 219 21.58 9.56 -4.91
CA GLY A 219 20.58 10.33 -4.18
C GLY A 219 19.53 9.51 -3.44
N VAL A 220 19.49 8.19 -3.65
CA VAL A 220 18.51 7.31 -3.04
C VAL A 220 18.89 7.02 -1.59
N ARG A 221 18.00 7.39 -0.66
CA ARG A 221 18.21 7.26 0.78
C ARG A 221 17.50 6.05 1.38
N ALA A 222 16.36 5.67 0.79
CA ALA A 222 15.45 4.70 1.37
C ALA A 222 14.77 3.85 0.28
N LEU A 223 14.66 2.55 0.57
CA LEU A 223 13.82 1.60 -0.16
C LEU A 223 12.63 1.19 0.70
N ILE A 224 11.41 1.13 0.14
CA ILE A 224 10.22 0.68 0.86
C ILE A 224 9.53 -0.44 0.09
N ASN A 225 9.59 -1.65 0.64
CA ASN A 225 9.03 -2.86 0.07
C ASN A 225 7.69 -3.20 0.77
N PHE A 226 6.56 -2.94 0.09
CA PHE A 226 5.23 -3.34 0.55
C PHE A 226 4.86 -4.68 -0.08
N SER A 227 4.70 -5.75 0.72
CA SER A 227 4.30 -7.08 0.25
C SER A 227 4.98 -7.49 -1.06
N GLY A 228 6.31 -7.30 -1.18
CA GLY A 228 7.02 -7.49 -2.44
C GLY A 228 7.37 -8.94 -2.74
N GLY A 229 7.35 -9.28 -4.02
CA GLY A 229 7.76 -10.58 -4.52
C GLY A 229 7.26 -10.84 -5.94
N LEU A 230 7.59 -12.01 -6.49
CA LEU A 230 7.06 -12.48 -7.76
C LEU A 230 6.67 -13.95 -7.62
N ARG A 231 5.40 -14.24 -7.88
CA ARG A 231 4.83 -15.58 -7.81
C ARG A 231 4.86 -16.21 -9.20
N GLN A 232 5.45 -17.40 -9.30
CA GLN A 232 5.65 -18.11 -10.56
C GLN A 232 5.24 -19.58 -10.40
N ASP A 233 3.93 -19.86 -10.26
CA ASP A 233 3.45 -21.23 -9.98
C ASP A 233 3.84 -22.28 -11.03
N ALA A 234 4.16 -21.86 -12.26
CA ALA A 234 4.67 -22.73 -13.32
C ALA A 234 6.13 -23.20 -13.11
N CYS A 235 6.87 -22.59 -12.17
CA CYS A 235 8.26 -22.89 -11.88
C CYS A 235 8.39 -23.83 -10.68
N THR A 236 9.06 -24.98 -10.89
CA THR A 236 9.40 -25.92 -9.83
C THR A 236 10.17 -25.21 -8.71
N GLY A 237 9.63 -25.23 -7.49
CA GLY A 237 10.28 -24.62 -6.34
C GLY A 237 10.30 -23.09 -6.33
N TRP A 238 9.38 -22.40 -7.02
CA TRP A 238 9.37 -20.92 -7.16
C TRP A 238 9.55 -20.13 -5.85
N GLN A 239 9.07 -20.63 -4.71
CA GLN A 239 9.28 -20.01 -3.39
C GLN A 239 10.78 -19.98 -2.99
N GLY A 240 11.53 -21.03 -3.34
CA GLY A 240 12.97 -21.09 -3.21
C GLY A 240 13.67 -20.11 -4.15
N ASN A 241 13.25 -20.04 -5.42
CA ASN A 241 13.80 -19.09 -6.39
C ASN A 241 13.60 -17.63 -5.94
N LEU A 242 12.41 -17.31 -5.41
CA LEU A 242 12.09 -15.99 -4.83
C LEU A 242 12.93 -15.70 -3.56
N THR A 243 13.10 -16.69 -2.68
CA THR A 243 13.97 -16.57 -1.50
C THR A 243 15.43 -16.33 -1.89
N GLN A 244 15.92 -17.05 -2.91
CA GLN A 244 17.26 -16.88 -3.45
C GLN A 244 17.44 -15.49 -4.05
N ALA A 245 16.51 -15.01 -4.86
CA ALA A 245 16.57 -13.68 -5.47
C ALA A 245 16.71 -12.57 -4.42
N PHE A 246 15.96 -12.63 -3.32
CA PHE A 246 16.14 -11.69 -2.21
C PHE A 246 17.49 -11.87 -1.47
N GLY A 247 18.04 -13.07 -1.40
CA GLY A 247 19.43 -13.29 -0.98
C GLY A 247 20.44 -12.60 -1.90
N ASP A 248 20.30 -12.79 -3.21
CA ASP A 248 21.19 -12.21 -4.24
C ASP A 248 21.15 -10.67 -4.23
N TYR A 249 19.96 -10.07 -4.02
CA TYR A 249 19.83 -8.63 -3.78
C TYR A 249 20.48 -8.20 -2.47
N GLY A 250 20.33 -8.99 -1.40
CA GLY A 250 20.90 -8.73 -0.08
C GLY A 250 22.42 -8.58 -0.12
N GLY A 251 23.13 -9.45 -0.84
CA GLY A 251 24.58 -9.33 -1.04
C GLY A 251 25.01 -8.02 -1.71
N LYS A 252 24.16 -7.45 -2.58
CA LYS A 252 24.48 -6.20 -3.31
C LYS A 252 23.84 -4.94 -2.71
N ALA A 253 22.90 -5.07 -1.77
CA ALA A 253 22.17 -3.94 -1.21
C ALA A 253 23.08 -2.96 -0.45
N ARG A 254 23.04 -1.68 -0.84
CA ARG A 254 23.80 -0.58 -0.19
C ARG A 254 22.92 0.56 0.33
N VAL A 255 21.62 0.57 0.01
CA VAL A 255 20.63 1.54 0.51
C VAL A 255 19.84 0.92 1.67
N ALA A 256 19.42 1.75 2.64
CA ALA A 256 18.59 1.29 3.74
C ALA A 256 17.19 0.86 3.24
N SER A 257 16.58 -0.17 3.85
CA SER A 257 15.28 -0.68 3.43
C SER A 257 14.29 -0.94 4.58
N LEU A 258 13.01 -0.68 4.31
CA LEU A 258 11.89 -1.05 5.17
C LEU A 258 10.98 -2.00 4.41
N TRP A 259 10.67 -3.14 5.01
CA TRP A 259 9.84 -4.20 4.46
C TRP A 259 8.55 -4.24 5.29
N LEU A 260 7.39 -4.20 4.64
CA LEU A 260 6.08 -4.22 5.30
C LEU A 260 5.25 -5.36 4.72
N TYR A 261 4.90 -6.33 5.57
CA TYR A 261 4.09 -7.51 5.23
C TYR A 261 3.08 -7.76 6.37
N GLY A 262 2.02 -8.51 6.10
CA GLY A 262 0.99 -8.81 7.11
C GLY A 262 0.51 -10.26 7.06
N ASP A 263 -0.04 -10.73 8.19
CA ASP A 263 -0.39 -12.13 8.46
C ASP A 263 -1.32 -12.77 7.40
N ASN A 264 -2.27 -12.00 6.87
CA ASN A 264 -3.30 -12.47 5.94
C ASN A 264 -3.04 -12.05 4.49
N ASP A 265 -1.78 -11.88 4.10
CA ASP A 265 -1.41 -11.64 2.70
C ASP A 265 -1.76 -12.88 1.85
N SER A 266 -2.60 -12.70 0.84
CA SER A 266 -3.09 -13.81 -0.01
C SER A 266 -2.02 -14.42 -0.93
N VAL A 267 -0.85 -13.80 -1.05
CA VAL A 267 0.22 -14.16 -1.98
C VAL A 267 1.46 -14.68 -1.24
N TRP A 268 1.84 -14.08 -0.11
CA TRP A 268 3.04 -14.42 0.65
C TRP A 268 2.72 -14.91 2.07
N SER A 269 3.00 -16.17 2.37
CA SER A 269 2.85 -16.66 3.75
C SER A 269 3.92 -16.06 4.69
N PRO A 270 3.63 -15.87 6.00
CA PRO A 270 4.61 -15.35 6.96
C PRO A 270 5.93 -16.15 7.02
N ASP A 271 5.87 -17.47 6.81
CA ASP A 271 7.05 -18.34 6.69
C ASP A 271 7.90 -18.01 5.45
N LEU A 272 7.27 -17.74 4.29
CA LEU A 272 7.98 -17.32 3.08
C LEU A 272 8.61 -15.94 3.27
N VAL A 273 7.88 -14.97 3.86
CA VAL A 273 8.40 -13.64 4.18
C VAL A 273 9.62 -13.71 5.10
N THR A 274 9.53 -14.54 6.15
CA THR A 274 10.64 -14.78 7.08
C THR A 274 11.86 -15.34 6.35
N LYS A 275 11.68 -16.31 5.44
CA LYS A 275 12.77 -16.88 4.63
C LYS A 275 13.40 -15.86 3.68
N MET A 276 12.60 -15.07 2.96
CA MET A 276 13.08 -14.02 2.06
C MET A 276 13.93 -12.98 2.80
N PHE A 277 13.44 -12.47 3.93
CA PHE A 277 14.16 -11.48 4.73
C PHE A 277 15.42 -12.06 5.40
N ALA A 278 15.36 -13.29 5.89
CA ALA A 278 16.52 -13.98 6.46
C ALA A 278 17.62 -14.22 5.41
N ALA A 279 17.26 -14.62 4.19
CA ALA A 279 18.19 -14.77 3.07
C ALA A 279 18.86 -13.44 2.72
N PHE A 280 18.07 -12.37 2.54
CA PHE A 280 18.56 -11.01 2.29
C PHE A 280 19.57 -10.56 3.36
N ARG A 281 19.21 -10.67 4.65
CA ARG A 281 20.08 -10.25 5.77
C ARG A 281 21.34 -11.11 5.91
N THR A 282 21.26 -12.41 5.64
CA THR A 282 22.42 -13.33 5.73
C THR A 282 23.44 -13.02 4.65
N ALA A 283 22.99 -12.83 3.40
CA ALA A 283 23.87 -12.41 2.31
C ALA A 283 24.50 -11.03 2.59
N GLN A 284 23.69 -10.06 3.04
CA GLN A 284 24.17 -8.72 3.34
C GLN A 284 25.22 -8.70 4.48
N ALA A 285 25.10 -9.59 5.47
CA ALA A 285 26.06 -9.73 6.56
C ALA A 285 27.36 -10.48 6.17
N SER A 286 27.38 -11.14 5.02
CA SER A 286 28.55 -11.86 4.50
C SER A 286 29.49 -10.96 3.69
N GLU A 287 29.08 -9.72 3.42
CA GLU A 287 29.82 -8.74 2.62
C GLU A 287 30.82 -7.94 3.46
N ASN A 288 32.03 -7.73 2.93
CA ASN A 288 33.04 -6.89 3.56
C ASN A 288 32.70 -5.40 3.38
N GLY A 289 31.97 -4.80 4.32
CA GLY A 289 31.70 -3.36 4.32
C GLY A 289 30.69 -2.90 5.36
N SER A 290 30.26 -1.64 5.25
CA SER A 290 29.16 -1.10 6.04
C SER A 290 27.82 -1.66 5.53
N VAL A 291 27.24 -2.59 6.29
CA VAL A 291 25.93 -3.18 6.04
C VAL A 291 24.83 -2.13 6.19
N ALA A 292 24.05 -1.89 5.12
CA ALA A 292 22.91 -0.98 5.18
C ALA A 292 21.81 -1.50 6.12
N SER A 293 21.06 -0.58 6.74
CA SER A 293 19.94 -0.94 7.62
C SER A 293 18.83 -1.62 6.83
N ALA A 294 18.28 -2.72 7.33
CA ALA A 294 17.09 -3.34 6.76
C ALA A 294 16.18 -3.82 7.89
N LYS A 295 14.91 -3.44 7.85
CA LYS A 295 13.91 -3.71 8.89
C LYS A 295 12.70 -4.40 8.27
N LEU A 296 12.29 -5.54 8.85
CA LEU A 296 10.99 -6.16 8.57
C LEU A 296 9.97 -5.71 9.61
N ILE A 297 8.84 -5.22 9.13
CA ILE A 297 7.65 -4.90 9.90
C ILE A 297 6.56 -5.88 9.48
N ASP A 298 6.17 -6.70 10.45
CA ASP A 298 4.87 -7.34 10.44
C ASP A 298 3.85 -6.32 10.98
N PHE A 299 2.80 -6.03 10.21
CA PHE A 299 1.69 -5.16 10.64
C PHE A 299 0.45 -5.93 11.08
N GLY A 300 0.52 -7.27 11.15
CA GLY A 300 -0.58 -8.15 11.46
C GLY A 300 -1.59 -8.27 10.33
N ALA A 301 -2.81 -8.69 10.65
CA ALA A 301 -3.88 -8.80 9.67
C ALA A 301 -4.44 -7.43 9.25
N TYR A 302 -4.63 -7.22 7.94
CA TYR A 302 -5.34 -6.06 7.40
C TYR A 302 -6.58 -6.50 6.61
N LYS A 303 -7.75 -5.97 7.02
CA LYS A 303 -9.07 -6.23 6.42
C LYS A 303 -9.27 -7.71 6.06
N ASN A 304 -9.56 -8.04 4.80
CA ASN A 304 -9.65 -9.41 4.28
C ASN A 304 -8.34 -9.93 3.65
N ASP A 305 -7.43 -9.05 3.25
CA ASP A 305 -6.15 -9.38 2.62
C ASP A 305 -5.12 -8.29 2.96
N ALA A 306 -3.92 -8.68 3.43
CA ALA A 306 -2.84 -7.74 3.70
C ALA A 306 -2.17 -7.20 2.42
N HIS A 307 -2.26 -7.92 1.31
CA HIS A 307 -1.58 -7.58 0.05
C HIS A 307 -2.04 -6.24 -0.54
N ARG A 308 -3.24 -5.76 -0.16
CA ARG A 308 -3.83 -4.50 -0.63
C ARG A 308 -3.46 -3.25 0.17
N LEU A 309 -2.71 -3.40 1.28
CA LEU A 309 -2.58 -2.35 2.31
C LEU A 309 -2.23 -0.96 1.74
N VAL A 310 -1.29 -0.89 0.79
CA VAL A 310 -0.74 0.39 0.31
C VAL A 310 -1.65 1.13 -0.70
N GLY A 311 -2.55 0.42 -1.38
CA GLY A 311 -3.54 1.02 -2.30
C GLY A 311 -4.76 1.60 -1.56
N ASP A 312 -5.10 1.03 -0.41
CA ASP A 312 -6.20 1.49 0.43
C ASP A 312 -5.86 2.77 1.20
N ARG A 313 -6.76 3.77 1.15
CA ARG A 313 -6.64 5.00 1.95
C ARG A 313 -6.63 4.73 3.46
N ASP A 314 -7.38 3.73 3.92
CA ASP A 314 -7.37 3.32 5.33
C ASP A 314 -6.04 2.64 5.73
N GLY A 315 -5.26 2.13 4.77
CA GLY A 315 -3.97 1.52 5.05
C GLY A 315 -2.93 2.54 5.50
N VAL A 316 -3.07 3.81 5.10
CA VAL A 316 -2.15 4.90 5.45
C VAL A 316 -1.95 5.00 6.96
N GLN A 317 -3.01 4.88 7.77
CA GLN A 317 -2.89 4.95 9.24
C GLN A 317 -2.11 3.77 9.86
N VAL A 318 -1.98 2.65 9.13
CA VAL A 318 -1.25 1.44 9.54
C VAL A 318 0.22 1.56 9.14
N TRP A 319 0.51 1.86 7.88
CA TRP A 319 1.89 1.87 7.37
C TRP A 319 2.63 3.19 7.58
N TRP A 320 1.96 4.34 7.53
CA TRP A 320 2.63 5.64 7.60
C TRP A 320 3.48 5.81 8.88
N PRO A 321 3.03 5.47 10.11
CA PRO A 321 3.85 5.67 11.30
C PRO A 321 5.19 4.92 11.30
N LYS A 322 5.27 3.80 10.57
CA LYS A 322 6.51 3.01 10.43
C LYS A 322 7.39 3.57 9.31
N VAL A 323 6.79 3.97 8.19
CA VAL A 323 7.48 4.66 7.09
C VAL A 323 8.05 6.00 7.54
N GLU A 324 7.29 6.81 8.28
CA GLU A 324 7.71 8.11 8.83
C GLU A 324 8.96 8.00 9.70
N SER A 325 8.93 7.07 10.66
CA SER A 325 10.06 6.79 11.55
C SER A 325 11.31 6.39 10.77
N PHE A 326 11.16 5.49 9.79
CA PHE A 326 12.26 5.06 8.92
C PHE A 326 12.79 6.16 8.00
N LEU A 327 11.91 6.97 7.38
CA LEU A 327 12.29 8.08 6.53
C LEU A 327 13.06 9.15 7.32
N ALA A 328 12.61 9.49 8.52
CA ALA A 328 13.32 10.40 9.42
C ALA A 328 14.72 9.89 9.79
N GLU A 329 14.89 8.57 10.04
CA GLU A 329 16.21 7.95 10.25
C GLU A 329 17.13 8.08 9.01
N GLN A 330 16.58 8.10 7.79
CA GLN A 330 17.36 8.27 6.56
C GLN A 330 17.56 9.75 6.15
N GLY A 331 17.17 10.70 7.00
CA GLY A 331 17.29 12.14 6.75
C GLY A 331 16.27 12.69 5.75
N MET A 332 15.20 11.95 5.47
CA MET A 332 14.14 12.36 4.54
C MET A 332 13.08 13.22 5.28
N PRO A 333 12.52 14.26 4.64
CA PRO A 333 11.52 15.13 5.27
C PRO A 333 10.20 14.39 5.51
N THR A 334 9.57 14.63 6.66
CA THR A 334 8.35 13.94 7.09
C THR A 334 7.25 14.86 7.62
N SER A 335 7.52 16.16 7.79
CA SER A 335 6.54 17.14 8.24
C SER A 335 5.50 17.43 7.16
N VAL A 336 4.23 17.54 7.56
CA VAL A 336 3.15 17.97 6.66
C VAL A 336 3.39 19.43 6.26
N GLN A 337 3.39 19.68 4.94
CA GLN A 337 3.61 20.98 4.31
C GLN A 337 2.38 21.46 3.52
N TYR A 338 1.52 20.53 3.08
CA TYR A 338 0.36 20.80 2.23
C TYR A 338 -0.89 20.08 2.73
N ARG A 339 -2.05 20.71 2.59
CA ARG A 339 -3.34 20.03 2.63
C ARG A 339 -3.70 19.57 1.22
N VAL A 340 -3.68 18.28 0.95
CA VAL A 340 -4.26 17.74 -0.28
C VAL A 340 -5.77 17.65 -0.10
N ALA A 341 -6.53 18.26 -1.01
CA ALA A 341 -7.98 18.16 -1.01
C ALA A 341 -8.43 16.70 -1.23
N THR A 342 -9.52 16.29 -0.59
CA THR A 342 -10.11 14.97 -0.76
C THR A 342 -11.60 15.09 -1.08
N ALA A 343 -12.16 14.08 -1.75
CA ALA A 343 -13.59 13.99 -1.97
C ALA A 343 -14.29 13.86 -0.59
N ALA A 344 -14.94 14.93 -0.15
CA ALA A 344 -15.69 14.94 1.10
C ALA A 344 -16.82 13.90 1.02
N ALA A 345 -16.93 13.06 2.05
CA ALA A 345 -18.10 12.19 2.18
C ALA A 345 -19.36 13.05 2.38
N PRO A 346 -20.48 12.78 1.68
CA PRO A 346 -21.72 13.50 1.91
C PRO A 346 -22.18 13.36 3.36
N GLN A 347 -22.86 14.38 3.86
CA GLN A 347 -23.42 14.36 5.22
C GLN A 347 -24.55 13.32 5.34
N ALA A 348 -24.78 12.84 6.57
CA ALA A 348 -25.88 11.94 6.84
C ALA A 348 -27.22 12.66 6.60
N SER A 349 -28.05 12.07 5.76
CA SER A 349 -29.36 12.61 5.34
C SER A 349 -30.44 12.54 6.41
N GLY A 350 -30.32 11.61 7.36
CA GLY A 350 -31.39 11.24 8.28
C GLY A 350 -32.53 10.42 7.64
N TYR A 351 -32.43 10.04 6.36
CA TYR A 351 -33.48 9.32 5.62
C TYR A 351 -33.87 7.98 6.26
N ALA A 352 -32.87 7.19 6.68
CA ALA A 352 -33.07 5.91 7.35
C ALA A 352 -31.85 5.54 8.21
N SER A 353 -32.02 4.57 9.11
CA SER A 353 -30.88 3.91 9.76
C SER A 353 -30.11 3.07 8.74
N ILE A 354 -28.79 2.95 8.90
CA ILE A 354 -27.92 2.24 7.96
C ILE A 354 -28.26 0.75 7.84
N ASP A 355 -28.77 0.13 8.91
CA ASP A 355 -29.21 -1.27 8.96
C ASP A 355 -30.63 -1.51 8.42
N ALA A 356 -31.37 -0.46 8.05
CA ALA A 356 -32.71 -0.56 7.50
C ALA A 356 -32.71 -1.04 6.03
N VAL A 357 -32.38 -2.32 5.80
CA VAL A 357 -32.30 -2.95 4.46
C VAL A 357 -33.57 -2.76 3.63
N GLY A 358 -34.75 -2.68 4.26
CA GLY A 358 -36.03 -2.45 3.60
C GLY A 358 -36.30 -1.00 3.18
N ALA A 359 -35.48 -0.04 3.62
CA ALA A 359 -35.61 1.37 3.27
C ALA A 359 -34.79 1.77 2.04
N VAL A 360 -33.86 0.92 1.59
CA VAL A 360 -33.05 1.18 0.39
C VAL A 360 -33.97 1.14 -0.83
N PRO A 361 -34.09 2.25 -1.60
CA PRO A 361 -35.06 2.34 -2.67
C PRO A 361 -34.67 1.46 -3.86
N PHE A 362 -35.67 1.10 -4.67
CA PHE A 362 -35.56 0.36 -5.94
C PHE A 362 -34.99 -1.07 -5.88
N LEU A 363 -34.40 -1.50 -4.76
CA LEU A 363 -33.76 -2.81 -4.64
C LEU A 363 -34.78 -3.96 -4.63
N ASP A 364 -34.55 -4.94 -5.51
CA ASP A 364 -35.17 -6.26 -5.42
C ASP A 364 -34.55 -7.12 -4.30
N GLN A 365 -34.87 -8.42 -4.27
CA GLN A 365 -34.33 -9.30 -3.24
C GLN A 365 -32.79 -9.47 -3.35
N ALA A 366 -32.25 -9.59 -4.56
CA ALA A 366 -30.82 -9.71 -4.77
C ALA A 366 -30.09 -8.40 -4.38
N GLY A 367 -30.69 -7.24 -4.68
CA GLY A 367 -30.19 -5.95 -4.21
C GLY A 367 -30.16 -5.86 -2.68
N ARG A 368 -31.23 -6.26 -1.99
CA ARG A 368 -31.25 -6.30 -0.51
C ARG A 368 -30.22 -7.26 0.07
N ASP A 369 -29.95 -8.38 -0.60
CA ASP A 369 -28.89 -9.33 -0.19
C ASP A 369 -27.49 -8.74 -0.44
N GLY A 370 -27.30 -8.02 -1.55
CA GLY A 370 -26.11 -7.20 -1.83
C GLY A 370 -25.88 -6.11 -0.78
N TYR A 371 -26.92 -5.39 -0.37
CA TYR A 371 -26.84 -4.38 0.70
C TYR A 371 -26.50 -5.00 2.06
N ARG A 372 -27.06 -6.17 2.40
CA ARG A 372 -26.64 -6.93 3.60
C ARG A 372 -25.19 -7.40 3.53
N ASN A 373 -24.62 -7.58 2.33
CA ASN A 373 -23.19 -7.84 2.19
C ASN A 373 -22.36 -6.56 2.39
N PHE A 374 -22.77 -5.44 1.78
CA PHE A 374 -22.16 -4.12 1.99
C PHE A 374 -22.04 -3.75 3.48
N LEU A 375 -23.08 -4.01 4.29
CA LEU A 375 -23.05 -3.72 5.73
C LEU A 375 -21.95 -4.47 6.51
N LYS A 376 -21.45 -5.59 5.99
CA LYS A 376 -20.37 -6.41 6.59
C LYS A 376 -18.97 -5.99 6.16
N GLN A 377 -18.85 -5.15 5.13
CA GLN A 377 -17.55 -4.71 4.59
C GLN A 377 -16.86 -3.75 5.56
N TYR A 378 -15.56 -3.56 5.40
CA TYR A 378 -14.78 -2.63 6.25
C TYR A 378 -15.14 -1.16 5.99
N PRO A 379 -14.70 -0.22 6.85
CA PRO A 379 -14.74 1.22 6.55
C PRO A 379 -14.04 1.60 5.22
N SER A 380 -14.25 2.85 4.79
CA SER A 380 -14.07 3.30 3.41
C SER A 380 -14.81 2.40 2.42
N ARG A 381 -16.14 2.49 2.48
CA ARG A 381 -17.09 1.77 1.62
C ARG A 381 -18.22 2.69 1.14
N ALA A 382 -18.81 2.40 -0.01
CA ALA A 382 -19.98 3.09 -0.51
C ALA A 382 -20.96 2.15 -1.22
N PHE A 383 -22.25 2.49 -1.19
CA PHE A 383 -23.33 1.78 -1.88
C PHE A 383 -24.10 2.77 -2.76
N ALA A 384 -24.28 2.43 -4.04
CA ALA A 384 -25.02 3.22 -5.03
C ALA A 384 -26.21 2.44 -5.59
N VAL A 385 -27.28 3.17 -5.90
CA VAL A 385 -28.53 2.65 -6.48
C VAL A 385 -29.05 3.60 -7.55
N SER A 386 -29.98 3.11 -8.38
CA SER A 386 -30.70 3.89 -9.37
C SER A 386 -32.16 3.44 -9.47
N ASP A 387 -33.00 4.30 -10.03
CA ASP A 387 -34.45 4.08 -10.20
C ASP A 387 -34.78 2.83 -11.06
N SER A 388 -33.87 2.41 -11.94
CA SER A 388 -33.96 1.15 -12.71
C SER A 388 -33.89 -0.12 -11.86
N GLY A 389 -33.46 0.01 -10.60
CA GLY A 389 -33.17 -1.11 -9.69
C GLY A 389 -31.74 -1.64 -9.78
N ALA A 390 -30.89 -1.11 -10.68
CA ALA A 390 -29.46 -1.41 -10.72
C ALA A 390 -28.72 -0.83 -9.51
N TRP A 391 -27.69 -1.54 -9.05
CA TRP A 391 -26.95 -1.20 -7.83
C TRP A 391 -25.51 -1.72 -7.86
N SER A 392 -24.64 -1.07 -7.08
CA SER A 392 -23.30 -1.58 -6.82
C SER A 392 -22.75 -1.05 -5.49
N TRP A 393 -21.75 -1.72 -4.96
CA TRP A 393 -20.95 -1.22 -3.86
C TRP A 393 -19.47 -1.51 -4.05
N ALA A 394 -18.65 -0.69 -3.38
CA ALA A 394 -17.21 -0.82 -3.37
C ALA A 394 -16.66 -0.59 -1.95
N GLU A 395 -15.50 -1.19 -1.69
CA GLU A 395 -14.77 -1.08 -0.42
C GLU A 395 -13.26 -0.98 -0.68
N GLY A 396 -12.58 -0.14 0.11
CA GLY A 396 -11.14 0.14 -0.05
C GLY A 396 -10.81 1.20 -1.09
N GLY A 397 -9.55 1.24 -1.50
CA GLY A 397 -8.99 2.24 -2.43
C GLY A 397 -8.96 3.66 -1.87
N ASP A 398 -8.83 4.64 -2.78
CA ASP A 398 -8.88 6.06 -2.43
C ASP A 398 -10.31 6.62 -2.41
N ASN A 399 -11.13 6.26 -3.41
CA ASN A 399 -12.48 6.80 -3.60
C ASN A 399 -13.54 5.71 -3.92
N PRO A 400 -13.97 4.92 -2.92
CA PRO A 400 -15.01 3.89 -3.11
C PRO A 400 -16.36 4.47 -3.54
N MET A 401 -16.63 5.77 -3.32
CA MET A 401 -17.87 6.43 -3.73
C MET A 401 -17.97 6.51 -5.26
N ALA A 402 -16.89 6.95 -5.93
CA ALA A 402 -16.83 7.02 -7.38
C ALA A 402 -16.92 5.62 -8.01
N VAL A 403 -16.23 4.62 -7.43
CA VAL A 403 -16.26 3.24 -7.91
C VAL A 403 -17.67 2.63 -7.81
N ALA A 404 -18.36 2.80 -6.67
CA ALA A 404 -19.73 2.30 -6.50
C ALA A 404 -20.71 2.93 -7.50
N VAL A 405 -20.62 4.24 -7.74
CA VAL A 405 -21.49 4.94 -8.72
C VAL A 405 -21.17 4.49 -10.15
N ALA A 406 -19.90 4.43 -10.54
CA ALA A 406 -19.50 4.04 -11.90
C ALA A 406 -19.92 2.59 -12.23
N ASN A 407 -19.72 1.65 -11.30
CA ASN A 407 -20.11 0.25 -11.49
C ASN A 407 -21.62 0.04 -11.48
N CYS A 408 -22.36 0.80 -10.68
CA CYS A 408 -23.83 0.85 -10.77
C CYS A 408 -24.27 1.34 -12.17
N GLN A 409 -23.63 2.39 -12.69
CA GLN A 409 -24.02 3.01 -13.95
C GLN A 409 -23.81 2.10 -15.16
N GLN A 410 -22.84 1.19 -15.12
CA GLN A 410 -22.61 0.17 -16.18
C GLN A 410 -23.82 -0.73 -16.43
N HIS A 411 -24.73 -0.85 -15.46
CA HIS A 411 -25.91 -1.72 -15.53
C HIS A 411 -27.24 -0.96 -15.47
N SER A 412 -27.21 0.38 -15.37
CA SER A 412 -28.41 1.19 -15.23
C SER A 412 -28.76 1.99 -16.48
N SER A 413 -30.05 2.03 -16.81
CA SER A 413 -30.66 3.01 -17.72
C SER A 413 -30.78 4.42 -17.11
N ASP A 414 -30.71 4.52 -15.79
CA ASP A 414 -31.00 5.73 -15.02
C ASP A 414 -29.78 6.20 -14.22
N PRO A 415 -29.71 7.46 -13.77
CA PRO A 415 -28.54 7.95 -13.03
C PRO A 415 -28.34 7.24 -11.68
N CYS A 416 -27.17 6.64 -11.48
CA CYS A 416 -26.80 6.05 -10.20
C CYS A 416 -26.39 7.11 -9.16
N ARG A 417 -26.93 6.99 -7.94
CA ARG A 417 -26.71 7.91 -6.81
C ARG A 417 -26.26 7.13 -5.58
N LEU A 418 -25.46 7.77 -4.73
CA LEU A 418 -25.05 7.20 -3.45
C LEU A 418 -26.26 7.08 -2.52
N TYR A 419 -26.50 5.86 -2.01
CA TYR A 419 -27.44 5.64 -0.91
C TYR A 419 -26.73 5.69 0.45
N ALA A 420 -25.56 5.06 0.55
CA ALA A 420 -24.80 4.98 1.79
C ALA A 420 -23.30 5.16 1.58
N VAL A 421 -22.65 5.83 2.54
CA VAL A 421 -21.19 5.99 2.61
C VAL A 421 -20.74 5.68 4.03
N ASN A 422 -19.82 4.72 4.17
CA ASN A 422 -19.34 4.18 5.45
C ASN A 422 -20.48 3.66 6.35
N GLY A 423 -20.81 4.41 7.41
CA GLY A 423 -21.89 4.11 8.35
C GLY A 423 -23.14 4.98 8.17
N ASN A 424 -23.15 5.90 7.20
CA ASN A 424 -24.18 6.93 7.05
C ASN A 424 -25.03 6.69 5.80
N VAL A 425 -26.35 6.82 5.93
CA VAL A 425 -27.26 6.95 4.77
C VAL A 425 -27.18 8.39 4.28
N VAL A 426 -26.82 8.58 3.02
CA VAL A 426 -26.65 9.87 2.36
C VAL A 426 -27.74 10.18 1.32
N TRP A 427 -28.69 9.25 1.18
CA TRP A 427 -29.83 9.37 0.26
C TRP A 427 -30.76 10.54 0.62
N ALA A 428 -31.10 11.36 -0.36
CA ALA A 428 -32.14 12.39 -0.23
C ALA A 428 -33.18 12.19 -1.34
N ASN A 429 -34.46 12.18 -0.98
CA ASN A 429 -35.54 12.19 -1.97
C ASN A 429 -35.67 13.61 -2.56
N ASP A 430 -35.68 13.72 -3.88
CA ASP A 430 -35.80 15.02 -4.57
C ASP A 430 -37.17 15.72 -4.34
N THR A 431 -38.12 15.04 -3.69
CA THR A 431 -39.37 15.64 -3.21
C THR A 431 -39.17 16.70 -2.13
N ALA A 432 -37.98 16.84 -1.54
CA ALA A 432 -37.65 17.94 -0.61
C ALA A 432 -37.21 19.25 -1.32
N ALA A 433 -36.94 19.23 -2.63
CA ALA A 433 -36.33 20.36 -3.36
C ALA A 433 -37.35 21.36 -3.97
N THR A 434 -38.64 21.29 -3.65
CA THR A 434 -39.67 22.24 -4.14
C THR A 434 -39.90 23.45 -3.22
N ALA A 435 -39.03 23.69 -2.24
CA ALA A 435 -39.16 24.79 -1.28
C ALA A 435 -37.86 25.59 -1.02
N GLN A 436 -37.00 25.77 -2.03
CA GLN A 436 -36.15 26.97 -2.16
C GLN A 436 -35.48 27.02 -3.54
N ASN A 437 -36.15 27.67 -4.50
CA ASN A 437 -35.43 28.29 -5.61
C ASN A 437 -34.72 29.54 -5.06
N ASP A 438 -33.41 29.61 -5.22
CA ASP A 438 -32.85 30.82 -5.82
C ASP A 438 -31.68 30.49 -6.77
N SER A 439 -31.53 31.32 -7.79
CA SER A 439 -30.80 31.00 -9.03
C SER A 439 -29.28 31.17 -8.94
N GLY A 440 -28.54 30.35 -9.71
CA GLY A 440 -27.09 30.53 -9.93
C GLY A 440 -26.52 29.50 -10.91
N ASP A 441 -26.10 29.95 -12.10
CA ASP A 441 -25.58 29.09 -13.17
C ASP A 441 -24.33 28.30 -12.80
N ALA A 442 -24.27 27.04 -13.25
CA ALA A 442 -23.02 26.27 -13.31
C ALA A 442 -23.02 25.35 -14.56
N HIS A 443 -22.36 25.80 -15.63
CA HIS A 443 -22.02 24.93 -16.76
C HIS A 443 -20.99 23.87 -16.30
N ALA A 444 -21.46 22.65 -16.05
CA ALA A 444 -20.58 21.51 -15.79
C ALA A 444 -19.94 21.03 -17.10
N VAL A 445 -18.61 21.14 -17.20
CA VAL A 445 -17.84 20.60 -18.32
C VAL A 445 -17.79 19.07 -18.18
N ALA A 446 -18.27 18.35 -19.19
CA ALA A 446 -18.19 16.89 -19.24
C ALA A 446 -16.74 16.45 -19.44
N ALA A 447 -16.13 15.86 -18.41
CA ALA A 447 -14.91 15.08 -18.54
C ALA A 447 -15.27 13.63 -18.87
N ASN A 448 -14.84 13.14 -20.03
CA ASN A 448 -15.01 11.74 -20.42
C ASN A 448 -14.23 10.82 -19.46
N ALA A 449 -14.95 10.10 -18.60
CA ALA A 449 -14.42 8.97 -17.85
C ALA A 449 -14.92 7.67 -18.51
N THR A 450 -14.16 7.17 -19.47
CA THR A 450 -14.35 5.84 -20.08
C THR A 450 -13.19 4.92 -19.70
N ASP A 451 -13.51 3.64 -19.51
CA ASP A 451 -12.63 2.51 -19.19
C ASP A 451 -11.95 2.52 -17.80
N ASN A 452 -12.67 1.96 -16.82
CA ASN A 452 -12.12 1.48 -15.55
C ASN A 452 -12.11 -0.06 -15.54
N ALA A 453 -10.94 -0.68 -15.69
CA ALA A 453 -10.74 -2.12 -15.53
C ALA A 453 -9.84 -2.42 -14.31
N ALA A 454 -10.46 -2.94 -13.25
CA ALA A 454 -9.86 -3.65 -12.11
C ALA A 454 -8.46 -3.22 -11.62
N GLU A 455 -8.41 -2.18 -10.79
CA GLU A 455 -7.40 -2.08 -9.71
C GLU A 455 -7.44 -3.35 -8.84
N PRO A 456 -6.29 -3.95 -8.49
CA PRO A 456 -6.26 -5.17 -7.69
C PRO A 456 -6.51 -4.84 -6.22
N SER A 457 -7.76 -4.94 -5.76
CA SER A 457 -8.11 -5.30 -4.36
C SER A 457 -9.55 -5.03 -3.92
N HIS A 458 -10.34 -4.28 -4.70
CA HIS A 458 -11.70 -3.94 -4.28
C HIS A 458 -12.58 -5.19 -4.19
N SER A 459 -13.18 -5.39 -3.03
CA SER A 459 -14.37 -6.24 -2.94
C SER A 459 -15.49 -5.48 -3.65
N LEU A 460 -16.00 -6.08 -4.72
CA LEU A 460 -16.99 -5.47 -5.62
C LEU A 460 -18.16 -6.43 -5.81
N ALA A 461 -19.37 -5.87 -5.85
CA ALA A 461 -20.50 -6.51 -6.50
C ALA A 461 -21.34 -5.45 -7.21
N SER A 462 -21.88 -5.83 -8.37
CA SER A 462 -22.81 -5.02 -9.16
C SER A 462 -23.92 -5.92 -9.73
N ARG A 463 -25.01 -5.29 -10.14
CA ARG A 463 -26.04 -5.91 -10.98
C ARG A 463 -26.71 -4.87 -11.85
#